data_AF-A0A7S2N6I1-F1
#
_entry.id   AF-A0A7S2N6I1-F1
#
_cell.length_a   1.000
_cell.length_b   1.000
_cell.length_c   1.000
_cell.angle_alpha   90.00
_cell.angle_beta   90.00
_cell.angle_gamma   90.00
#
_symmetry.space_group_name_H-M   'P 1'
#
loop_
_entity.id
_entity.type
_entity.pdbx_description
1 polymer ?
#
loop_
_entity_poly.entity_id
_entity_poly.type
_entity_poly.pdbx_seq_one_letter_code
_entity_poly.pdbx_strand_id
1 'polypeptide(L)'
;LGATAPLGFFDPLGFTSVGDEKGFNKLRASELKHGRVAMMASVGLLGQHFVKFPGFENTPAGLGAMGSGAGVFGFFGIFLLSGVLELAWREKEGANAGNFGDPFGIKMYNEEM
;
A
#
# COMPACT_ATOMS: atom_id res chain seq x y z
N LEU A 1 15.34 -2.45 -9.63
CA LEU A 1 13.97 -2.50 -10.22
C LEU A 1 13.35 -1.10 -10.14
N GLY A 2 12.56 -0.67 -11.13
CA GLY A 2 11.83 0.62 -11.08
C GLY A 2 12.11 1.60 -12.23
N ALA A 3 13.18 1.40 -13.00
CA ALA A 3 13.43 2.17 -14.22
C ALA A 3 12.87 1.42 -15.44
N THR A 4 11.78 1.92 -16.01
CA THR A 4 11.14 1.34 -17.20
C THR A 4 10.94 2.41 -18.27
N ALA A 5 10.92 2.02 -19.54
CA ALA A 5 10.57 2.93 -20.63
C ALA A 5 9.13 3.47 -20.42
N PRO A 6 8.82 4.73 -20.82
CA PRO A 6 9.61 5.65 -21.64
C PRO A 6 10.58 6.57 -20.87
N LEU A 7 10.50 6.63 -19.54
CA LEU A 7 11.24 7.60 -18.73
C LEU A 7 12.58 7.08 -18.20
N GLY A 8 12.80 5.77 -18.18
CA GLY A 8 14.05 5.19 -17.70
C GLY A 8 14.32 5.54 -16.23
N PHE A 9 15.50 6.11 -15.94
CA PHE A 9 15.84 6.61 -14.62
C PHE A 9 15.39 8.08 -14.47
N PHE A 10 14.26 8.28 -13.79
CA PHE A 10 13.62 9.58 -13.65
C PHE A 10 13.81 10.13 -12.23
N ASP A 11 14.81 10.99 -12.05
CA ASP A 11 15.03 11.77 -10.82
C ASP A 11 15.44 13.21 -11.14
N PRO A 12 14.49 14.11 -11.45
CA PRO A 12 14.79 15.51 -11.74
C PRO A 12 15.16 16.34 -10.50
N LEU A 13 14.88 15.82 -9.29
CA LEU A 13 15.10 16.54 -8.01
C LEU A 13 16.32 16.02 -7.24
N GLY A 14 16.99 14.98 -7.75
CA GLY A 14 18.25 14.46 -7.21
C GLY A 14 18.11 13.77 -5.85
N PHE A 15 16.93 13.31 -5.47
CA PHE A 15 16.71 12.66 -4.18
C PHE A 15 17.47 11.33 -4.03
N THR A 16 17.83 10.70 -5.16
CA THR A 16 18.65 9.48 -5.17
C THR A 16 20.13 9.75 -4.96
N SER A 17 20.60 10.98 -5.19
CA SER A 17 22.03 11.37 -5.10
C SER A 17 22.45 11.88 -3.71
N VAL A 18 21.47 12.22 -2.86
CA VAL A 18 21.70 12.89 -1.56
C VAL A 18 21.64 11.91 -0.38
N GLY A 19 21.17 10.68 -0.59
CA GLY A 19 20.98 9.68 0.48
C GLY A 19 21.90 8.46 0.35
N ASP A 20 22.40 7.96 1.48
CA ASP A 20 23.05 6.65 1.60
C ASP A 20 22.15 5.52 1.08
N GLU A 21 22.73 4.33 0.84
CA GLU A 21 22.00 3.11 0.43
C GLU A 21 20.78 2.80 1.32
N LYS A 22 20.87 3.09 2.63
CA LYS A 22 19.75 2.98 3.58
C LYS A 22 18.62 3.97 3.29
N GLY A 23 18.98 5.19 2.88
CA GLY A 23 18.02 6.23 2.47
C GLY A 23 17.30 5.82 1.18
N PHE A 24 18.03 5.30 0.20
CA PHE A 24 17.46 4.78 -1.03
C PHE A 24 16.50 3.61 -0.79
N ASN A 25 16.89 2.64 0.06
CA ASN A 25 16.03 1.52 0.42
C ASN A 25 14.74 1.96 1.14
N LYS A 26 14.80 3.01 1.97
CA LYS A 26 13.61 3.61 2.61
C LYS A 26 12.68 4.26 1.58
N LEU A 27 13.23 5.02 0.62
CA LEU A 27 12.44 5.62 -0.45
C LEU A 27 11.77 4.55 -1.31
N ARG A 28 12.50 3.49 -1.65
CA ARG A 28 11.99 2.34 -2.40
C ARG A 28 10.88 1.58 -1.66
N ALA A 29 11.07 1.32 -0.37
CA ALA A 29 10.04 0.70 0.47
C ALA A 29 8.78 1.56 0.55
N SER A 30 8.96 2.89 0.62
CA SER A 30 7.85 3.84 0.66
C SER A 30 7.06 3.86 -0.66
N GLU A 31 7.76 3.87 -1.80
CA GLU A 31 7.14 3.76 -3.13
C GLU A 31 6.29 2.48 -3.25
N LEU A 32 6.84 1.34 -2.84
CA LEU A 32 6.13 0.05 -2.89
C LEU A 32 4.90 0.01 -1.97
N LYS A 33 5.00 0.55 -0.74
CA LYS A 33 3.87 0.64 0.18
C LYS A 33 2.75 1.50 -0.40
N HIS A 34 3.07 2.70 -0.92
CA HIS A 34 2.09 3.58 -1.53
C HIS A 34 1.44 2.95 -2.78
N GLY A 35 2.24 2.27 -3.61
CA GLY A 35 1.74 1.56 -4.79
C GLY A 35 0.72 0.47 -4.44
N ARG A 36 1.01 -0.38 -3.44
CA ARG A 36 0.08 -1.44 -2.99
C ARG A 36 -1.22 -0.86 -2.43
N VAL A 37 -1.13 0.20 -1.62
CA VAL A 37 -2.31 0.87 -1.06
C VAL A 37 -3.14 1.51 -2.18
N ALA A 38 -2.51 2.17 -3.15
CA ALA A 38 -3.20 2.79 -4.27
C ALA A 38 -3.94 1.76 -5.14
N MET A 39 -3.32 0.62 -5.46
CA MET A 39 -3.97 -0.45 -6.22
C MET A 39 -5.22 -0.97 -5.53
N MET A 40 -5.15 -1.26 -4.23
CA MET A 40 -6.30 -1.73 -3.46
C MET A 40 -7.38 -0.65 -3.33
N ALA A 41 -6.98 0.61 -3.15
CA ALA A 41 -7.90 1.74 -3.09
C ALA A 41 -8.65 1.96 -4.41
N SER A 42 -7.97 1.85 -5.56
CA SER A 42 -8.61 1.97 -6.88
C SER A 42 -9.63 0.87 -7.13
N VAL A 43 -9.32 -0.38 -6.78
CA VAL A 43 -10.26 -1.50 -6.88
C VAL A 43 -11.46 -1.29 -5.96
N GLY A 44 -11.23 -0.85 -4.72
CA GLY A 44 -12.30 -0.52 -3.77
C GLY A 44 -13.19 0.62 -4.26
N LEU A 45 -12.60 1.65 -4.87
CA LEU A 45 -13.32 2.80 -5.41
C LEU A 45 -14.23 2.40 -6.58
N LEU A 46 -13.81 1.46 -7.42
CA LEU A 46 -14.67 0.91 -8.47
C LEU A 46 -15.74 -0.04 -7.89
N GLY A 47 -15.35 -0.92 -6.97
CA GLY A 47 -16.22 -1.92 -6.36
C GLY A 47 -17.44 -1.34 -5.65
N GLN A 48 -17.28 -0.23 -4.92
CA GLN A 48 -18.40 0.44 -4.23
C GLN A 48 -19.53 0.92 -5.14
N HIS A 49 -19.27 1.11 -6.45
CA HIS A 49 -20.31 1.47 -7.40
C HIS A 49 -21.18 0.28 -7.80
N PHE A 50 -20.65 -0.94 -7.71
CA PHE A 50 -21.32 -2.17 -8.15
C PHE A 50 -21.90 -3.00 -7.00
N VAL A 51 -21.22 -3.03 -5.84
CA VAL A 51 -21.60 -3.87 -4.70
C VAL A 51 -21.66 -3.01 -3.45
N LYS A 52 -22.85 -2.91 -2.85
CA LYS A 52 -23.05 -2.31 -1.53
C LYS A 52 -23.31 -3.41 -0.51
N PHE A 53 -22.62 -3.36 0.62
CA PHE A 53 -22.87 -4.28 1.72
C PHE A 53 -24.18 -3.94 2.44
N PRO A 54 -24.95 -4.94 2.91
CA PRO A 54 -26.13 -4.71 3.73
C PRO A 54 -25.72 -3.96 5.01
N GLY A 55 -26.30 -2.77 5.23
CA GLY A 55 -25.90 -1.84 6.29
C GLY A 55 -25.17 -0.56 5.80
N PHE A 56 -24.76 -0.50 4.53
CA PHE A 56 -24.14 0.68 3.88
C PHE A 56 -24.97 1.21 2.69
N GLU A 57 -26.23 0.81 2.59
CA GLU A 57 -27.09 1.06 1.42
C GLU A 57 -27.34 2.55 1.17
N ASN A 58 -27.45 3.34 2.24
CA ASN A 58 -27.68 4.79 2.21
C ASN A 58 -26.39 5.62 2.02
N THR A 59 -25.22 4.99 1.95
CA THR A 59 -23.96 5.72 1.76
C THR A 59 -23.74 6.05 0.28
N PRO A 60 -23.42 7.33 -0.06
CA PRO A 60 -23.08 7.71 -1.42
C PRO A 60 -21.74 7.07 -1.83
N ALA A 61 -21.67 6.53 -3.06
CA ALA A 61 -20.43 5.98 -3.60
C ALA A 61 -19.44 7.10 -3.94
N GLY A 62 -18.16 6.90 -3.64
CA GLY A 62 -17.08 7.84 -3.92
C GLY A 62 -16.59 8.58 -2.66
N LEU A 63 -15.93 9.73 -2.87
CA LEU A 63 -15.44 10.58 -1.77
C LEU A 63 -16.56 11.05 -0.82
N GLY A 64 -17.81 11.10 -1.30
CA GLY A 64 -18.98 11.46 -0.48
C GLY A 64 -19.26 10.47 0.66
N ALA A 65 -18.74 9.24 0.58
CA ALA A 65 -18.90 8.24 1.63
C ALA A 65 -18.27 8.69 2.96
N MET A 66 -17.22 9.52 2.89
CA MET A 66 -16.49 10.05 4.04
C MET A 66 -17.32 11.04 4.87
N GLY A 67 -18.33 11.67 4.27
CA GLY A 67 -19.28 12.55 4.97
C GLY A 67 -20.44 11.81 5.63
N SER A 68 -20.59 10.51 5.39
CA SER A 68 -21.65 9.70 6.01
C SER A 68 -21.18 9.11 7.34
N GLY A 69 -22.03 9.13 8.37
CA GLY A 69 -21.69 8.57 9.69
C GLY A 69 -21.23 7.11 9.62
N ALA A 70 -21.91 6.28 8.80
CA ALA A 70 -21.54 4.89 8.57
C ALA A 70 -20.13 4.75 7.96
N GLY A 71 -19.79 5.60 6.98
CA GLY A 71 -18.46 5.60 6.34
C GLY A 71 -17.34 5.96 7.30
N VAL A 72 -17.58 6.88 8.24
CA VAL A 72 -16.60 7.27 9.26
C VAL A 72 -16.31 6.12 10.23
N PHE A 73 -17.33 5.39 10.70
CA PHE A 73 -17.13 4.22 11.56
C PHE A 73 -16.36 3.10 10.84
N GLY A 74 -16.69 2.84 9.57
CA GLY A 74 -15.95 1.88 8.74
C GLY A 74 -14.49 2.28 8.56
N PHE A 75 -14.21 3.56 8.32
CA PHE A 75 -12.86 4.09 8.21
C PHE A 75 -12.05 3.88 9.49
N PHE A 76 -12.61 4.23 10.67
CA PHE A 76 -11.91 4.01 11.95
C PHE A 76 -11.64 2.53 12.23
N GLY A 77 -12.58 1.64 11.89
CA GLY A 77 -12.39 0.19 12.02
C GLY A 77 -11.25 -0.32 11.14
N ILE A 78 -11.23 0.07 9.87
CA ILE A 78 -10.15 -0.29 8.92
C ILE A 78 -8.82 0.32 9.35
N PHE A 79 -8.82 1.57 9.81
CA PHE A 79 -7.62 2.27 10.28
C PHE A 79 -7.00 1.56 11.48
N LEU A 80 -7.81 1.17 12.47
CA LEU A 80 -7.33 0.40 13.63
C LEU A 80 -6.81 -0.97 13.23
N LEU A 81 -7.54 -1.69 12.39
CA LEU A 81 -7.12 -3.00 11.90
C LEU A 81 -5.81 -2.92 11.12
N SER A 82 -5.69 -1.94 10.22
CA SER A 82 -4.48 -1.69 9.43
C SER A 82 -3.30 -1.33 10.34
N GLY A 83 -3.52 -0.50 11.36
CA GLY A 83 -2.47 -0.16 12.34
C GLY A 83 -1.99 -1.38 13.12
N VAL A 84 -2.89 -2.28 13.53
CA VAL A 84 -2.53 -3.53 14.20
C VAL A 84 -1.77 -4.47 13.25
N LEU A 85 -2.22 -4.61 12.00
CA LEU A 85 -1.56 -5.46 11.01
C LEU A 85 -0.16 -4.94 10.66
N GLU A 86 0.03 -3.63 10.52
CA GLU A 86 1.34 -3.05 10.24
C GLU A 86 2.31 -3.20 11.42
N LEU A 87 1.81 -3.14 12.66
CA LEU A 87 2.61 -3.41 13.86
C LEU A 87 2.97 -4.90 14.00
N ALA A 88 2.03 -5.79 13.70
CA ALA A 88 2.23 -7.23 13.79
C ALA A 88 3.19 -7.74 12.70
N TRP A 89 3.12 -7.16 11.50
CA TRP A 89 3.89 -7.59 10.33
C TRP A 89 4.94 -6.57 9.91
N ARG A 90 5.77 -6.18 10.87
CA ARG A 90 6.86 -5.24 10.62
C ARG A 90 7.96 -5.90 9.80
N GLU A 91 8.50 -5.15 8.85
CA GLU A 91 9.64 -5.55 8.03
C GLU A 91 10.84 -5.87 8.94
N LYS A 92 11.49 -7.03 8.70
CA LYS A 92 12.68 -7.44 9.45
C LYS A 92 13.90 -6.64 8.97
N GLU A 93 14.77 -6.24 9.89
CA GLU A 93 16.02 -5.54 9.54
C GLU A 93 16.87 -6.43 8.62
N GLY A 94 17.12 -5.96 7.39
CA GLY A 94 17.94 -6.66 6.39
C GLY A 94 17.17 -7.33 5.24
N ALA A 95 15.83 -7.28 5.22
CA ALA A 95 15.06 -7.76 4.08
C ALA A 95 15.07 -6.74 2.92
N ASN A 96 15.03 -7.24 1.68
CA ASN A 96 14.83 -6.41 0.49
C ASN A 96 13.54 -5.59 0.64
N ALA A 97 13.59 -4.30 0.28
CA ALA A 97 12.50 -3.36 0.47
C ALA A 97 11.14 -3.91 -0.04
N GLY A 98 10.19 -4.12 0.86
CA GLY A 98 8.84 -4.59 0.54
C GLY A 98 8.64 -6.12 0.56
N ASN A 99 9.65 -6.88 0.96
CA ASN A 99 9.57 -8.32 1.20
C ASN A 99 9.20 -8.60 2.68
N PHE A 100 7.96 -9.02 2.91
CA PHE A 100 7.43 -9.34 4.24
C PHE A 100 7.59 -10.83 4.61
N GLY A 101 8.36 -11.58 3.82
CA GLY A 101 8.51 -13.03 3.94
C GLY A 101 7.31 -13.81 3.37
N ASP A 102 7.39 -15.13 3.47
CA ASP A 102 6.37 -16.06 2.97
C ASP A 102 5.51 -16.57 4.14
N PRO A 103 4.37 -15.93 4.47
CA PRO A 103 3.53 -16.31 5.61
C PRO A 103 2.92 -17.71 5.51
N PHE A 104 2.74 -18.19 4.28
CA PHE A 104 2.11 -19.47 4.00
C PHE A 104 3.14 -20.57 3.66
N GLY A 105 4.45 -20.28 3.76
CA GLY A 105 5.52 -21.28 3.58
C GLY A 105 5.55 -21.95 2.21
N ILE A 106 5.02 -21.28 1.18
CA ILE A 106 4.83 -21.85 -0.16
C ILE A 106 6.17 -21.95 -0.92
N LYS A 107 7.26 -21.36 -0.41
CA LYS A 107 8.63 -21.42 -0.98
C LYS A 107 8.64 -21.08 -2.47
N MET A 108 7.86 -20.06 -2.84
CA MET A 108 7.67 -19.70 -4.24
C MET A 108 8.76 -18.74 -4.76
N TYR A 109 9.59 -18.19 -3.86
CA TYR A 109 10.64 -17.22 -4.18
C TYR A 109 12.02 -17.72 -3.70
N ASN A 110 13.03 -17.62 -4.57
CA ASN A 110 14.44 -17.81 -4.21
C ASN A 110 14.98 -16.53 -3.57
N GLU A 111 15.97 -16.64 -2.68
CA GLU A 111 16.54 -15.52 -1.88
C GLU A 111 17.23 -14.42 -2.71
N GLU A 112 17.29 -14.57 -4.04
CA GLU A 112 17.91 -13.61 -4.97
C GLU A 112 16.94 -12.54 -5.51
N MET A 113 15.65 -12.55 -5.12
CA MET A 113 14.64 -11.58 -5.59
C MET A 113 14.14 -10.61 -4.49
#